data_AF-A0A0M3JBS6-F1
#
_entry.id   AF-A0A0M3JBS6-F1
#
_cell.length_a   1.000
_cell.length_b   1.000
_cell.length_c   1.000
_cell.angle_alpha   90.00
_cell.angle_beta   90.00
_cell.angle_gamma   90.00
#
_symmetry.space_group_name_H-M   'P 1'
#
loop_
_entity.id
_entity.type
_entity.pdbx_description
1 polymer ?
#
loop_
_entity_poly.entity_id
_entity_poly.type
_entity_poly.pdbx_seq_one_letter_code
_entity_poly.pdbx_strand_id
1 'polypeptide(L)'
;MEIFPDPIVERFVDGRSYRSGDYLTINGKYLDAAASERDVQVKIGDELCNLTALANRALTCLPPDPTISNQLQYNDKPRVIVKIGGMNYDVGELVYNSKESDISPQVLIAISVAILGVIVAFILLLVFYRRKSTSHMREMKHLRNQIDQIEMKV
;
A
#
# COMPACT_ATOMS: atom_id res chain seq x y z
N MET A 1 47.66 19.42 -5.36
CA MET A 1 46.65 19.51 -4.30
C MET A 1 45.35 19.82 -5.01
N GLU A 2 44.53 18.80 -5.23
CA GLU A 2 43.23 18.98 -5.88
C GLU A 2 42.24 19.44 -4.80
N ILE A 3 41.60 20.58 -5.03
CA ILE A 3 40.62 21.16 -4.14
C ILE A 3 39.26 20.76 -4.68
N PHE A 4 38.50 20.02 -3.88
CA PHE A 4 37.13 19.64 -4.20
C PHE A 4 36.16 20.61 -3.52
N PRO A 5 35.01 20.91 -4.15
CA PRO A 5 33.97 21.72 -3.54
C PRO A 5 33.30 20.97 -2.37
N ASP A 6 32.78 21.72 -1.41
CA ASP A 6 32.06 21.15 -0.27
C ASP A 6 30.75 20.45 -0.71
N PRO A 7 30.37 19.35 -0.04
CA PRO A 7 29.15 18.62 -0.36
C PRO A 7 27.93 19.41 0.10
N ILE A 8 26.88 19.42 -0.72
CA ILE A 8 25.59 20.05 -0.41
C ILE A 8 24.54 18.95 -0.36
N VAL A 9 23.80 18.87 0.74
CA VAL A 9 22.67 17.94 0.89
C VAL A 9 21.37 18.73 0.81
N GLU A 10 20.45 18.30 -0.05
CA GLU A 10 19.15 18.93 -0.22
C GLU A 10 18.16 18.39 0.83
N ARG A 11 17.35 19.29 1.39
CA ARG A 11 16.31 18.93 2.36
C ARG A 11 15.07 18.40 1.66
N PHE A 12 14.33 17.54 2.36
CA PHE A 12 13.01 17.13 1.92
C PHE A 12 12.04 18.30 2.03
N VAL A 13 11.31 18.54 0.94
CA VAL A 13 10.21 19.50 0.91
C VAL A 13 8.99 18.79 1.49
N ASP A 14 8.52 19.24 2.65
CA ASP A 14 7.29 18.82 3.34
C ASP A 14 7.20 17.38 3.90
N GLY A 15 8.34 16.77 4.23
CA GLY A 15 8.40 15.45 4.86
C GLY A 15 8.15 14.33 3.86
N ARG A 16 9.10 13.41 3.75
CA ARG A 16 9.04 12.37 2.72
C ARG A 16 8.34 11.13 3.25
N SER A 17 7.25 10.76 2.59
CA SER A 17 6.60 9.45 2.78
C SER A 17 7.55 8.35 2.32
N TYR A 18 7.83 7.39 3.19
CA TYR A 18 8.71 6.27 2.93
C TYR A 18 7.98 4.96 3.18
N ARG A 19 8.22 3.99 2.29
CA ARG A 19 7.63 2.66 2.37
C ARG A 19 8.66 1.69 2.94
N SER A 20 8.31 0.95 4.00
CA SER A 20 9.24 0.01 4.61
C SER A 20 9.78 -1.03 3.61
N GLY A 21 11.10 -1.08 3.49
CA GLY A 21 11.83 -2.00 2.59
C GLY A 21 12.14 -1.42 1.21
N ASP A 22 11.82 -0.16 0.95
CA ASP A 22 12.24 0.56 -0.27
C ASP A 22 13.58 1.28 -0.05
N TYR A 23 14.21 1.76 -1.12
CA TYR A 23 15.44 2.53 -0.99
C TYR A 23 15.14 4.02 -0.75
N LEU A 24 15.81 4.63 0.22
CA LEU A 24 15.72 6.07 0.50
C LEU A 24 16.82 6.82 -0.24
N THR A 25 16.44 7.62 -1.25
CA THR A 25 17.37 8.46 -2.01
C THR A 25 17.36 9.91 -1.52
N ILE A 26 18.50 10.42 -1.06
CA ILE A 26 18.69 11.80 -0.62
C ILE A 26 19.47 12.55 -1.71
N ASN A 27 18.94 13.69 -2.15
CA ASN A 27 19.55 14.49 -3.21
C ASN A 27 20.63 15.42 -2.66
N GLY A 28 21.58 15.80 -3.51
CA GLY A 28 22.65 16.71 -3.16
C GLY A 28 23.52 17.12 -4.34
N LYS A 29 24.68 17.69 -4.06
CA LYS A 29 25.72 18.07 -5.03
C LYS A 29 27.10 17.83 -4.42
N TYR A 30 28.05 17.39 -5.25
CA TYR A 30 29.44 17.15 -4.86
C TYR A 30 29.63 16.08 -3.78
N LEU A 31 28.69 15.15 -3.65
CA LEU A 31 28.72 14.15 -2.58
C LEU A 31 29.90 13.18 -2.75
N ASP A 32 30.01 12.56 -3.92
CA ASP A 32 31.08 11.61 -4.29
C ASP A 32 32.44 12.31 -4.53
N ALA A 33 32.42 13.62 -4.81
CA ALA A 33 33.64 14.41 -4.97
C ALA A 33 34.26 14.81 -3.62
N ALA A 34 33.41 15.02 -2.60
CA ALA A 34 33.85 15.48 -1.29
C ALA A 34 34.15 14.32 -0.31
N ALA A 35 33.53 13.15 -0.49
CA ALA A 35 33.66 12.02 0.43
C ALA A 35 33.47 10.68 -0.29
N SER A 36 34.11 9.64 0.25
CA SER A 36 33.88 8.27 -0.18
C SER A 36 32.73 7.64 0.63
N GLU A 37 32.20 6.50 0.18
CA GLU A 37 31.10 5.77 0.83
C GLU A 37 31.34 5.50 2.32
N ARG A 38 32.60 5.35 2.74
CA ARG A 38 32.97 5.06 4.15
C ARG A 38 32.87 6.27 5.07
N ASP A 39 32.97 7.47 4.51
CA ASP A 39 32.97 8.73 5.25
C ASP A 39 31.55 9.32 5.35
N VAL A 40 30.58 8.69 4.67
CA VAL A 40 29.17 9.06 4.68
C VAL A 40 28.41 8.14 5.64
N GLN A 41 27.74 8.73 6.62
CA GLN A 41 26.86 8.02 7.55
C GLN A 41 25.49 8.67 7.56
N VAL A 42 24.45 7.89 7.30
CA VAL A 42 23.07 8.36 7.34
C VAL A 42 22.40 7.82 8.60
N LYS A 43 21.80 8.70 9.39
CA LYS A 43 21.03 8.36 10.58
C LYS A 43 19.58 8.74 10.41
N ILE A 44 18.68 7.87 10.84
CA ILE A 44 17.22 8.07 10.82
C ILE A 44 16.76 7.91 12.27
N GLY A 45 16.44 9.01 12.94
CA GLY A 45 16.30 9.04 14.39
C GLY A 45 17.61 8.67 15.07
N ASP A 46 17.60 7.58 15.83
CA ASP A 46 18.79 7.00 16.48
C ASP A 46 19.39 5.81 15.72
N GLU A 47 18.77 5.38 14.62
CA GLU A 47 19.20 4.21 13.87
C GLU A 47 20.12 4.58 12.70
N LEU A 48 21.08 3.71 12.39
CA LEU A 48 21.98 3.86 11.24
C LEU A 48 21.33 3.25 9.98
N CYS A 49 21.29 4.02 8.89
CA CYS A 49 20.85 3.57 7.58
C CYS A 49 22.06 3.07 6.79
N ASN A 50 21.96 1.86 6.23
CA ASN A 50 23.08 1.27 5.49
C ASN A 50 23.17 1.90 4.09
N LEU A 51 24.33 2.47 3.76
CA LEU A 51 24.53 3.13 2.47
C LEU A 51 24.61 2.08 1.36
N THR A 52 23.76 2.22 0.35
CA THR A 52 23.69 1.28 -0.78
C THR A 52 24.40 1.83 -2.01
N ALA A 53 24.31 3.15 -2.23
CA ALA A 53 24.98 3.80 -3.35
C ALA A 53 25.30 5.26 -3.01
N LEU A 54 26.47 5.71 -3.45
CA LEU A 54 26.86 7.12 -3.44
C LEU A 54 27.08 7.60 -4.87
N ALA A 55 26.43 8.70 -5.23
CA ALA A 55 26.63 9.38 -6.50
C ALA A 55 26.84 10.88 -6.25
N ASN A 56 27.45 11.57 -7.22
CA ASN A 56 27.75 13.00 -7.11
C ASN A 56 26.53 13.86 -6.72
N ARG A 57 25.33 13.50 -7.20
CA ARG A 57 24.08 14.26 -6.96
C ARG A 57 23.05 13.58 -6.05
N ALA A 58 23.31 12.35 -5.61
CA ALA A 58 22.38 11.63 -4.77
C ALA A 58 23.09 10.53 -3.99
N LEU A 59 22.60 10.24 -2.79
CA LEU A 59 23.01 9.07 -2.02
C LEU A 59 21.78 8.24 -1.71
N THR A 60 21.93 6.93 -1.73
CA THR A 60 20.84 5.99 -1.50
C THR A 60 21.20 5.10 -0.32
N CYS A 61 20.28 4.98 0.64
CA CYS A 61 20.45 4.09 1.78
C CYS A 61 19.20 3.23 1.97
N LEU A 62 19.36 2.11 2.69
CA LEU A 62 18.25 1.22 3.04
C LEU A 62 17.91 1.40 4.53
N PRO A 63 16.78 2.09 4.85
CA PRO A 63 16.34 2.26 6.23
C PRO A 63 16.04 0.91 6.90
N PRO A 64 16.38 0.74 8.19
CA PRO A 64 16.02 -0.47 8.93
C PRO A 64 14.49 -0.60 9.07
N ASP A 65 14.03 -1.83 9.27
CA ASP A 65 12.60 -2.11 9.40
C ASP A 65 12.07 -1.50 10.72
N PRO A 66 11.06 -0.62 10.67
CA PRO A 66 10.49 0.00 11.86
C PRO A 66 9.88 -1.02 12.85
N THR A 67 9.52 -2.22 12.39
CA THR A 67 9.00 -3.28 13.27
C THR A 67 10.09 -3.93 14.13
N ILE A 68 11.34 -3.88 13.67
CA ILE A 68 12.51 -4.47 14.36
C ILE A 68 13.17 -3.42 15.26
N SER A 69 13.19 -2.16 14.83
CA SER A 69 13.68 -1.07 15.66
C SER A 69 12.57 -0.54 16.56
N ASN A 70 12.68 -0.80 17.86
CA ASN A 70 11.78 -0.26 18.88
C ASN A 70 11.72 1.28 18.91
N GLN A 71 12.63 1.96 18.22
CA GLN A 71 12.74 3.42 18.14
C GLN A 71 12.00 4.03 16.94
N LEU A 72 11.62 3.22 15.94
CA LEU A 72 10.98 3.71 14.72
C LEU A 72 9.51 3.26 14.71
N GLN A 73 8.64 4.00 15.40
CA GLN A 73 7.20 3.70 15.40
C GLN A 73 6.52 4.13 14.09
N TYR A 74 5.47 3.40 13.74
CA TYR A 74 4.69 3.56 12.50
C TYR A 74 3.97 4.93 12.33
N ASN A 75 4.01 5.80 13.33
CA ASN A 75 3.46 7.17 13.28
C ASN A 75 4.48 8.23 13.72
N ASP A 76 5.71 7.82 13.99
CA ASP A 76 6.75 8.76 14.38
C ASP A 76 7.33 9.43 13.13
N LYS A 77 7.83 10.66 13.31
CA LYS A 77 8.48 11.45 12.27
C LYS A 77 9.98 11.53 12.54
N PRO A 78 10.74 10.42 12.37
CA PRO A 78 12.15 10.44 12.68
C PRO A 78 12.89 11.42 11.77
N ARG A 79 13.79 12.18 12.39
CA ARG A 79 14.68 13.11 11.69
C ARG A 79 15.79 12.36 10.99
N VAL A 80 16.08 12.77 9.76
CA VAL A 80 17.13 12.20 8.92
C VAL A 80 18.33 13.14 8.94
N ILE A 81 19.44 12.63 9.45
CA ILE A 81 20.70 13.36 9.57
C ILE A 81 21.75 12.64 8.72
N VAL A 82 22.34 13.37 7.78
CA VAL A 82 23.44 12.87 6.95
C VAL A 82 24.74 13.46 7.49
N LYS A 83 25.67 12.61 7.87
CA LYS A 83 27.01 12.98 8.28
C LYS A 83 27.99 12.65 7.16
N ILE A 84 28.76 13.65 6.73
CA ILE A 84 29.80 13.49 5.71
C ILE A 84 31.10 13.99 6.33
N GLY A 85 32.00 13.05 6.64
CA GLY A 85 33.22 13.34 7.40
C GLY A 85 32.93 13.99 8.75
N GLY A 86 33.26 15.29 8.87
CA GLY A 86 33.03 16.10 10.07
C GLY A 86 31.73 16.94 10.08
N MET A 87 30.99 16.98 8.97
CA MET A 87 29.83 17.86 8.79
C MET A 87 28.52 17.09 8.94
N ASN A 88 27.54 17.68 9.64
CA ASN A 88 26.20 17.12 9.81
C ASN A 88 25.18 17.96 9.03
N TYR A 89 24.37 17.30 8.22
CA TYR A 89 23.33 17.89 7.40
C TYR A 89 21.96 17.36 7.85
N ASP A 90 21.09 18.26 8.28
CA ASP A 90 19.69 17.94 8.57
C ASP A 90 18.90 17.95 7.26
N VAL A 91 18.38 16.78 6.88
CA VAL A 91 17.62 16.54 5.65
C VAL A 91 16.12 16.76 5.86
N GLY A 92 15.63 16.60 7.09
CA GLY A 92 14.22 16.70 7.44
C GLY A 92 13.62 15.39 7.98
N GLU A 93 12.30 15.31 8.00
CA GLU A 93 11.56 14.22 8.64
C GLU A 93 11.06 13.18 7.63
N LEU A 94 11.08 11.91 8.05
CA LEU A 94 10.54 10.77 7.29
C LEU A 94 9.21 10.33 7.89
N VAL A 95 8.22 9.99 7.08
CA VAL A 95 6.96 9.38 7.54
C VAL A 95 6.89 7.96 7.01
N TYR A 96 6.86 6.97 7.90
CA TYR A 96 6.71 5.58 7.49
C TYR A 96 5.24 5.33 7.11
N ASN A 97 5.01 4.86 5.89
CA ASN A 97 3.73 4.30 5.46
C ASN A 97 3.81 2.76 5.52
N SER A 98 2.79 2.16 6.11
CA SER A 98 2.77 0.74 6.40
C SER A 98 2.50 0.09 5.08
N LYS A 99 2.91 -1.16 4.98
CA LYS A 99 2.33 -2.05 4.00
C LYS A 99 0.89 -2.39 4.37
N GLU A 100 0.08 -1.44 4.86
CA GLU A 100 -1.33 -1.54 4.54
C GLU A 100 -1.38 -1.48 3.02
N SER A 101 -1.74 -2.61 2.43
CA SER A 101 -2.04 -2.73 1.02
C SER A 101 -2.79 -1.47 0.60
N ASP A 102 -2.16 -0.60 -0.19
CA ASP A 102 -2.78 0.52 -0.88
C ASP A 102 -3.82 -0.04 -1.86
N ILE A 103 -4.89 -0.61 -1.31
CA ILE A 103 -6.09 -0.92 -2.06
C ILE A 103 -6.67 0.46 -2.29
N SER A 104 -6.40 1.00 -3.48
CA SER A 104 -6.94 2.29 -3.90
C SER A 104 -8.42 2.34 -3.54
N PRO A 105 -8.94 3.45 -2.99
CA PRO A 105 -10.35 3.56 -2.65
C PRO A 105 -11.26 3.22 -3.84
N GLN A 106 -10.78 3.41 -5.06
CA GLN A 106 -11.45 3.00 -6.30
C GLN A 106 -11.61 1.47 -6.42
N VAL A 107 -10.60 0.71 -6.03
CA VAL A 107 -10.61 -0.76 -6.04
C VAL A 107 -11.54 -1.29 -4.95
N LEU A 108 -11.55 -0.68 -3.77
CA LEU A 108 -12.51 -1.03 -2.70
C LEU A 108 -13.96 -0.82 -3.15
N ILE A 109 -14.25 0.32 -3.79
CA ILE A 109 -15.58 0.60 -4.33
C ILE A 109 -15.96 -0.43 -5.40
N ALA A 110 -15.07 -0.74 -6.33
CA ALA A 110 -15.34 -1.73 -7.38
C ALA A 110 -15.69 -3.12 -6.82
N ILE A 111 -14.95 -3.59 -5.80
CA ILE A 111 -15.23 -4.87 -5.14
C ILE A 111 -16.60 -4.83 -4.46
N SER A 112 -16.92 -3.74 -3.77
CA SER A 112 -18.22 -3.59 -3.08
C SER A 112 -19.42 -3.66 -4.04
N VAL A 113 -19.32 -3.00 -5.20
CA VAL A 113 -20.36 -2.99 -6.24
C VAL A 113 -20.53 -4.38 -6.87
N ALA A 114 -19.42 -5.09 -7.13
CA ALA A 114 -19.46 -6.43 -7.67
C ALA A 114 -20.19 -7.41 -6.73
N ILE A 115 -19.88 -7.36 -5.42
CA ILE A 115 -20.53 -8.20 -4.41
C ILE A 115 -22.04 -7.91 -4.33
N LEU A 116 -22.42 -6.63 -4.28
CA LEU A 116 -23.82 -6.22 -4.28
C LEU A 116 -24.56 -6.68 -5.54
N GLY A 117 -23.95 -6.56 -6.72
CA GLY A 117 -24.52 -7.00 -7.98
C GLY A 117 -24.82 -8.51 -7.99
N VAL A 118 -23.91 -9.33 -7.48
CA VAL A 118 -24.09 -10.79 -7.39
C VAL A 118 -25.24 -11.14 -6.44
N ILE A 119 -25.33 -10.46 -5.29
CA ILE A 119 -26.42 -10.68 -4.31
C ILE A 119 -27.77 -10.34 -4.93
N VAL A 120 -27.87 -9.20 -5.62
CA VAL A 120 -29.12 -8.78 -6.29
C VAL A 120 -29.50 -9.76 -7.40
N ALA A 121 -28.55 -10.20 -8.22
CA ALA A 121 -28.79 -11.19 -9.26
C ALA A 121 -29.28 -12.53 -8.67
N PHE A 122 -28.69 -12.98 -7.55
CA PHE A 122 -29.11 -14.19 -6.86
C PHE A 122 -30.54 -14.07 -6.30
N ILE A 123 -30.89 -12.93 -5.69
CA ILE A 123 -32.26 -12.67 -5.22
C ILE A 123 -33.24 -12.65 -6.39
N LEU A 124 -32.91 -11.99 -7.51
CA LEU A 124 -33.75 -11.97 -8.70
C LEU A 124 -33.96 -13.38 -9.28
N LEU A 125 -32.91 -14.20 -9.32
CA LEU A 125 -33.02 -15.60 -9.73
C LEU A 125 -33.93 -16.40 -8.78
N LEU A 126 -33.81 -16.22 -7.47
CA LEU A 126 -34.70 -16.86 -6.49
C LEU A 126 -36.15 -16.40 -6.66
N VAL A 127 -36.39 -15.11 -6.86
CA VAL A 127 -37.74 -14.56 -7.08
C VAL A 127 -38.32 -15.07 -8.40
N PHE A 128 -37.53 -15.10 -9.47
CA PHE A 128 -37.95 -15.63 -10.76
C PHE A 128 -38.22 -17.14 -10.69
N TYR A 129 -37.35 -17.89 -10.01
CA TYR A 129 -37.54 -19.32 -9.77
C TYR A 129 -38.79 -19.57 -8.93
N ARG A 130 -39.02 -18.79 -7.87
CA ARG A 130 -40.27 -18.89 -7.07
C ARG A 130 -41.49 -18.53 -7.89
N ARG A 131 -41.46 -17.44 -8.66
CA ARG A 131 -42.57 -17.05 -9.55
C ARG A 131 -42.86 -18.15 -10.56
N LYS A 132 -41.84 -18.65 -11.25
CA LYS A 132 -41.96 -19.70 -12.27
C LYS A 132 -42.37 -21.05 -11.65
N SER A 133 -41.83 -21.43 -10.51
CA SER A 133 -42.26 -22.61 -9.75
C SER A 133 -43.72 -22.48 -9.31
N THR A 134 -44.16 -21.29 -8.87
CA THR A 134 -45.57 -21.03 -8.55
C THR A 134 -46.45 -21.14 -9.80
N SER A 135 -45.95 -20.74 -10.98
CA SER A 135 -46.67 -20.92 -12.26
C SER A 135 -46.77 -22.39 -12.67
N HIS A 136 -45.70 -23.18 -12.58
CA HIS A 136 -45.75 -24.62 -12.89
C HIS A 136 -46.52 -25.44 -11.84
N MET A 137 -46.53 -25.01 -10.57
CA MET A 137 -47.37 -25.59 -9.53
C MET A 137 -48.87 -25.36 -9.79
N ARG A 138 -49.23 -24.34 -10.59
CA ARG A 138 -50.61 -24.11 -11.04
C ARG A 138 -51.00 -25.04 -12.20
N GLU A 139 -50.06 -25.37 -13.09
CA GLU A 139 -50.30 -26.36 -14.17
C GLU A 139 -50.49 -27.78 -13.62
N MET A 140 -49.73 -28.19 -12.61
CA MET A 140 -49.86 -29.52 -12.01
C MET A 140 -51.13 -29.70 -11.17
N LYS A 141 -51.72 -28.62 -10.64
CA LYS A 141 -53.03 -28.68 -9.94
C LYS A 141 -54.19 -28.86 -10.90
N HIS A 142 -54.09 -28.32 -12.12
CA HIS A 142 -55.13 -28.51 -13.13
C HIS A 142 -55.13 -29.93 -13.71
N LEU A 143 -53.98 -30.60 -13.82
CA LEU A 143 -53.93 -32.01 -14.23
C LEU A 143 -54.49 -32.97 -13.16
N ARG A 144 -54.22 -32.71 -11.87
CA ARG A 144 -54.69 -33.60 -10.79
C ARG A 144 -56.22 -33.57 -10.60
N ASN A 145 -56.85 -32.41 -10.79
CA ASN A 145 -58.31 -32.28 -10.70
C ASN A 145 -59.10 -32.95 -11.85
N GLN A 146 -58.44 -33.32 -12.96
CA GLN A 146 -59.09 -34.12 -14.00
C GLN A 146 -59.11 -35.62 -13.68
N ILE A 147 -58.28 -36.07 -12.75
CA ILE A 147 -58.25 -37.49 -12.33
C ILE A 147 -59.37 -37.73 -11.29
N ASP A 148 -59.57 -36.81 -10.34
CA ASP A 148 -60.61 -36.97 -9.30
C ASP A 148 -62.05 -36.87 -9.84
N GLN A 149 -62.27 -36.27 -11.01
CA GLN A 149 -63.60 -36.25 -11.67
C GLN A 149 -63.90 -37.52 -12.49
N ILE A 150 -62.90 -38.37 -12.75
CA ILE A 150 -63.09 -39.64 -13.46
C ILE A 150 -63.33 -40.80 -12.47
N GLU A 151 -62.86 -40.68 -11.23
CA GLU A 151 -63.11 -41.68 -10.16
C GLU A 151 -64.52 -41.60 -9.54
N MET A 152 -65.28 -40.51 -9.71
CA MET A 152 -66.65 -40.36 -9.18
C MET A 152 -67.76 -40.68 -10.20
N LYS A 153 -67.43 -41.40 -11.28
CA LYS A 153 -68.44 -41.93 -12.21
C LYS A 153 -68.30 -43.43 -12.37
N VAL A 154 -68.37 -44.15 -11.25
CA VAL A 154 -68.81 -45.54 -11.10
C VAL A 154 -69.47 -45.67 -9.74
#